data_AF-A0A2S0PB03-F1
#
_entry.id   AF-A0A2S0PB03-F1
#
_cell.length_a   1.000
_cell.length_b   1.000
_cell.length_c   1.000
_cell.angle_alpha   90.00
_cell.angle_beta   90.00
_cell.angle_gamma   90.00
#
_symmetry.space_group_name_H-M   'P 1'
#
loop_
_entity.id
_entity.type
_entity.pdbx_description
1 polymer ?
#
loop_
_entity_poly.entity_id
_entity_poly.type
_entity_poly.pdbx_seq_one_letter_code
_entity_poly.pdbx_strand_id
1 'polypeptide(L)'
;MDAGQGQWRDAGTGTLSRIRPVVLALVMAAGLAACAAPPLARPAAVAPAQVTVSGRVLLPAGAAALPPGALLRVQLLDTSLADAPATVLAEQYTGLGGERTLPHAFELCTDADKVSRHARYQVSARITDRDGRLLMLTADAYPVLTQGAPAHVDVTVRPIGH
;
A
#
# COMPACT_ATOMS: atom_id res chain seq x y z
N MET A 1 -44.53 28.34 5.87
CA MET A 1 -43.41 28.81 5.03
C MET A 1 -42.59 27.58 4.69
N ASP A 2 -42.59 27.25 3.41
CA ASP A 2 -42.19 25.99 2.80
C ASP A 2 -40.84 26.12 2.09
N ALA A 3 -40.15 24.98 2.02
CA ALA A 3 -39.12 24.55 1.06
C ALA A 3 -37.75 25.26 0.92
N GLY A 4 -36.75 24.44 0.58
CA GLY A 4 -35.55 24.92 -0.10
C GLY A 4 -34.33 24.01 -0.14
N GLN A 5 -34.48 22.70 -0.35
CA GLN A 5 -33.37 21.79 -0.66
C GLN A 5 -32.63 22.26 -1.92
N GLY A 6 -31.33 22.56 -1.78
CA GLY A 6 -30.44 23.01 -2.85
C GLY A 6 -30.00 21.89 -3.77
N GLN A 7 -30.82 21.67 -4.80
CA GLN A 7 -30.53 20.88 -5.99
C GLN A 7 -29.40 21.51 -6.81
N TRP A 8 -28.21 20.91 -6.79
CA TRP A 8 -27.16 21.20 -7.78
C TRP A 8 -27.39 20.41 -9.05
N ARG A 9 -27.13 21.10 -10.16
CA ARG A 9 -27.58 20.80 -11.51
C ARG A 9 -26.44 20.12 -12.25
N ASP A 10 -26.62 18.85 -12.61
CA ASP A 10 -25.91 18.29 -13.75
C ASP A 10 -26.73 18.55 -15.01
N ALA A 11 -26.16 19.38 -15.87
CA ALA A 11 -26.68 19.75 -17.17
C ALA A 11 -25.84 19.10 -18.26
N GLY A 12 -26.53 18.55 -19.26
CA GLY A 12 -25.98 18.19 -20.57
C GLY A 12 -25.49 16.75 -20.66
N THR A 13 -25.70 16.00 -21.74
CA THR A 13 -26.25 16.26 -23.08
C THR A 13 -26.37 14.88 -23.73
N GLY A 14 -27.41 14.61 -24.52
CA GLY A 14 -27.43 13.34 -25.27
C GLY A 14 -28.78 12.93 -25.81
N THR A 15 -29.39 13.82 -26.60
CA THR A 15 -30.58 13.59 -27.40
C THR A 15 -30.43 12.33 -28.26
N LEU A 16 -31.19 11.27 -27.97
CA LEU A 16 -31.51 10.25 -28.98
C LEU A 16 -33.02 10.18 -29.18
N SER A 17 -33.37 10.91 -30.22
CA SER A 17 -34.64 10.94 -30.91
C SER A 17 -35.00 9.55 -31.45
N ARG A 18 -36.24 9.14 -31.21
CA ARG A 18 -37.27 8.73 -32.20
C ARG A 18 -38.06 7.51 -31.71
N ILE A 19 -39.18 7.85 -31.08
CA ILE A 19 -40.35 6.98 -30.92
C ILE A 19 -40.86 6.58 -32.31
N ARG A 20 -41.09 5.29 -32.53
CA ARG A 20 -42.25 4.82 -33.31
C ARG A 20 -42.92 3.69 -32.51
N PRO A 21 -44.19 3.85 -32.14
CA PRO A 21 -44.92 2.89 -31.32
C PRO A 21 -45.59 1.84 -32.21
N VAL A 22 -46.24 0.86 -31.58
CA VAL A 22 -47.45 0.17 -32.13
C VAL A 22 -47.13 -0.85 -33.25
N VAL A 23 -47.52 -2.12 -33.24
CA VAL A 23 -48.51 -2.88 -32.47
C VAL A 23 -48.41 -4.37 -32.91
N LEU A 24 -49.01 -5.25 -32.11
CA LEU A 24 -49.53 -6.60 -32.45
C LEU A 24 -48.58 -7.78 -32.64
N ALA A 25 -48.55 -8.58 -31.57
CA ALA A 25 -49.01 -9.97 -31.52
C ALA A 25 -48.68 -10.93 -32.69
N LEU A 26 -47.95 -12.00 -32.37
CA LEU A 26 -48.38 -13.35 -32.73
C LEU A 26 -47.78 -14.39 -31.78
N VAL A 27 -48.66 -15.23 -31.24
CA VAL A 27 -48.39 -16.46 -30.49
C VAL A 27 -47.72 -17.47 -31.43
N MET A 28 -46.62 -18.11 -31.00
CA MET A 28 -46.20 -19.43 -31.50
C MET A 28 -45.34 -20.15 -30.46
N ALA A 29 -45.80 -21.32 -30.06
CA ALA A 29 -45.11 -22.25 -29.17
C ALA A 29 -44.02 -23.03 -29.92
N ALA A 30 -42.82 -23.18 -29.34
CA ALA A 30 -41.89 -24.26 -29.65
C ALA A 30 -40.85 -24.39 -28.53
N GLY A 31 -40.71 -25.60 -27.98
CA GLY A 31 -39.90 -25.88 -26.80
C GLY A 31 -38.40 -25.72 -27.01
N LEU A 32 -37.71 -25.29 -25.95
CA LEU A 32 -36.27 -25.43 -25.78
C LEU A 32 -36.04 -26.03 -24.39
N ALA A 33 -35.74 -27.33 -24.36
CA ALA A 33 -35.11 -27.97 -23.23
C ALA A 33 -33.76 -27.28 -23.01
N ALA A 34 -33.71 -26.33 -22.08
CA ALA A 34 -32.48 -25.69 -21.66
C ALA A 34 -31.68 -26.69 -20.83
N CYS A 35 -30.66 -27.29 -21.44
CA CYS A 35 -29.65 -28.08 -20.74
C CYS A 35 -29.00 -27.20 -19.65
N ALA A 36 -29.28 -27.52 -18.39
CA ALA A 36 -28.53 -26.98 -17.27
C ALA A 36 -27.10 -27.55 -17.32
N ALA A 37 -26.16 -26.81 -17.88
CA ALA A 37 -24.74 -27.11 -17.72
C ALA A 37 -24.33 -26.84 -16.25
N PRO A 38 -23.66 -27.77 -15.56
CA PRO A 38 -23.12 -27.48 -14.24
C PRO A 38 -22.08 -26.36 -14.36
N PRO A 39 -22.02 -25.40 -13.41
CA PRO A 39 -20.98 -24.39 -13.42
C PRO A 39 -19.63 -25.11 -13.30
N LEU A 40 -18.81 -25.00 -14.34
CA LEU A 40 -17.41 -25.39 -14.29
C LEU A 40 -16.78 -24.65 -13.11
N ALA A 41 -16.36 -25.41 -12.09
CA ALA A 41 -15.67 -24.88 -10.94
C ALA A 41 -14.43 -24.11 -11.44
N ARG A 42 -14.48 -22.78 -11.32
CA ARG A 42 -13.34 -21.92 -11.59
C ARG A 42 -12.22 -22.35 -10.64
N PRO A 43 -11.00 -22.64 -11.12
CA PRO A 43 -9.90 -22.93 -10.21
C PRO A 43 -9.77 -21.76 -9.23
N ALA A 44 -9.83 -22.06 -7.93
CA ALA A 44 -9.60 -21.08 -6.90
C ALA A 44 -8.19 -20.53 -7.10
N ALA A 45 -8.07 -19.21 -7.31
CA ALA A 45 -6.78 -18.56 -7.38
C ALA A 45 -6.07 -18.78 -6.03
N VAL A 46 -4.94 -19.49 -6.05
CA VAL A 46 -4.07 -19.61 -4.88
C VAL A 46 -3.43 -18.24 -4.68
N ALA A 47 -3.75 -17.57 -3.57
CA ALA A 47 -3.09 -16.32 -3.22
C ALA A 47 -1.59 -16.58 -2.99
N PRO A 48 -0.69 -15.71 -3.50
CA PRO A 48 0.74 -15.87 -3.28
C PRO A 48 1.04 -15.78 -1.78
N ALA A 49 1.90 -16.68 -1.30
CA ALA A 49 2.37 -16.64 0.09
C ALA A 49 3.07 -15.30 0.37
N GLN A 50 2.82 -14.73 1.54
CA GLN A 50 3.35 -13.42 1.96
C GLN A 50 4.35 -13.58 3.11
N VAL A 51 5.30 -12.65 3.19
CA VAL A 51 6.25 -12.49 4.28
C VAL A 51 6.11 -11.08 4.84
N THR A 52 5.97 -10.98 6.16
CA THR A 52 5.84 -9.69 6.85
C THR A 52 7.06 -9.42 7.72
N VAL A 53 7.63 -8.23 7.57
CA VAL A 53 8.65 -7.67 8.47
C VAL A 53 7.99 -6.57 9.30
N SER A 54 8.14 -6.62 10.62
CA SER A 54 7.54 -5.64 11.53
C SER A 54 8.56 -5.04 12.49
N GLY A 55 8.17 -3.99 13.20
CA GLY A 55 9.05 -3.34 14.15
C GLY A 55 8.56 -1.97 14.56
N ARG A 56 9.40 -1.22 15.24
CA ARG A 56 9.18 0.19 15.56
C ARG A 56 10.33 1.06 15.08
N VAL A 57 10.01 2.29 14.74
CA VAL A 57 10.99 3.36 14.52
C VAL A 57 11.11 4.16 15.81
N LEU A 58 12.34 4.43 16.24
CA LEU A 58 12.69 5.16 17.47
C LEU A 58 13.51 6.41 17.14
N LEU A 59 13.34 7.45 17.96
CA LEU A 59 14.22 8.62 17.98
C LEU A 59 15.41 8.41 18.92
N PRO A 60 16.55 9.05 18.68
CA PRO A 60 17.63 9.08 19.63
C PRO A 60 17.25 9.93 20.85
N ALA A 61 17.86 9.62 22.00
CA ALA A 61 17.66 10.40 23.22
C ALA A 61 18.10 11.86 22.99
N GLY A 62 17.25 12.81 23.40
CA GLY A 62 17.51 14.24 23.21
C GLY A 62 17.23 14.79 21.81
N ALA A 63 16.58 14.02 20.93
CA ALA A 63 16.11 14.54 19.65
C ALA A 63 15.12 15.72 19.83
N ALA A 64 15.28 16.76 19.02
CA ALA A 64 14.31 17.84 18.94
C ALA A 64 12.97 17.35 18.38
N ALA A 65 11.88 18.06 18.70
CA ALA A 65 10.56 17.77 18.17
C ALA A 65 10.57 17.84 16.63
N LEU A 66 9.87 16.89 16.00
CA LEU A 66 9.72 16.88 14.55
C LEU A 66 8.85 18.06 14.10
N PRO A 67 9.20 18.75 13.00
CA PRO A 67 8.38 19.82 12.46
C PRO A 67 7.03 19.28 11.97
N PRO A 68 5.96 20.11 11.96
CA PRO A 68 4.69 19.72 11.38
C PRO A 68 4.83 19.30 9.90
N GLY A 69 4.17 18.20 9.54
CA GLY A 69 4.22 17.67 8.17
C GLY A 69 5.49 16.88 7.86
N ALA A 70 6.24 16.44 8.87
CA ALA A 70 7.32 15.48 8.66
C ALA A 70 6.75 14.15 8.11
N LEU A 71 7.54 13.44 7.31
CA LEU A 71 7.15 12.19 6.67
C LEU A 71 8.18 11.10 6.99
N LEU A 72 7.73 10.04 7.64
CA LEU A 72 8.48 8.81 7.82
C LEU A 72 8.27 7.90 6.61
N ARG A 73 9.36 7.43 6.02
CA ARG A 73 9.37 6.33 5.06
C ARG A 73 10.20 5.20 5.63
N VAL A 74 9.59 4.02 5.75
CA VAL A 74 10.25 2.76 6.14
C VAL A 74 10.28 1.84 4.94
N GLN A 75 11.40 1.18 4.68
CA GLN A 75 11.59 0.33 3.50
C GLN A 75 12.22 -1.00 3.88
N LEU A 76 11.75 -2.06 3.23
CA LEU A 76 12.40 -3.36 3.18
C LEU A 76 13.23 -3.41 1.90
N LEU A 77 14.53 -3.59 2.05
CA LEU A 77 15.51 -3.49 0.99
C LEU A 77 16.20 -4.85 0.78
N ASP A 78 16.38 -5.24 -0.48
CA ASP A 78 17.36 -6.25 -0.88
C ASP A 78 18.71 -5.56 -1.13
N THR A 79 19.70 -5.89 -0.30
CA THR A 79 21.07 -5.37 -0.35
C THR A 79 22.07 -6.48 -0.70
N SER A 80 21.63 -7.49 -1.44
CA SER A 80 22.48 -8.63 -1.85
C SER A 80 23.60 -8.22 -2.81
N LEU A 81 23.32 -7.24 -3.69
CA LEU A 81 24.27 -6.69 -4.66
C LEU A 81 25.07 -5.55 -4.01
N ALA A 82 26.40 -5.72 -3.91
CA ALA A 82 27.26 -4.76 -3.25
C ALA A 82 27.44 -3.45 -4.06
N ASP A 83 27.47 -3.55 -5.39
CA ASP A 83 27.80 -2.46 -6.30
C ASP A 83 26.57 -1.91 -7.06
N ALA A 84 25.36 -2.19 -6.54
CA ALA A 84 24.11 -1.73 -7.14
C ALA A 84 23.22 -1.05 -6.10
N PRO A 85 22.35 -0.11 -6.52
CA PRO A 85 21.30 0.41 -5.64
C PRO A 85 20.45 -0.74 -5.09
N ALA A 86 20.11 -0.65 -3.80
CA ALA A 86 19.26 -1.65 -3.16
C ALA A 86 17.87 -1.69 -3.81
N THR A 87 17.33 -2.91 -3.99
CA THR A 87 15.98 -3.08 -4.52
C THR A 87 14.97 -2.93 -3.40
N VAL A 88 13.95 -2.08 -3.59
CA VAL A 88 12.86 -1.91 -2.60
C VAL A 88 11.83 -3.01 -2.81
N LEU A 89 11.64 -3.85 -1.80
CA LEU A 89 10.64 -4.92 -1.83
C LEU A 89 9.28 -4.46 -1.30
N ALA A 90 9.31 -3.62 -0.26
CA ALA A 90 8.12 -3.04 0.34
C ALA A 90 8.47 -1.69 0.97
N GLU A 91 7.50 -0.79 1.04
CA GLU A 91 7.66 0.49 1.72
C GLU A 91 6.36 0.98 2.35
N GLN A 92 6.51 1.74 3.43
CA GLN A 92 5.43 2.35 4.16
C GLN A 92 5.75 3.82 4.39
N TYR A 93 4.74 4.67 4.19
CA TYR A 93 4.81 6.10 4.46
C TYR A 93 3.86 6.47 5.59
N THR A 94 4.36 7.23 6.56
CA THR A 94 3.59 7.71 7.71
C THR A 94 3.87 9.19 7.94
N GLY A 95 2.82 10.01 7.93
CA GLY A 95 2.94 11.40 8.39
C GLY A 95 3.27 11.46 9.88
N LEU A 96 4.38 12.11 10.21
CA LEU A 96 4.81 12.44 11.57
C LEU A 96 4.50 13.92 11.85
N GLY A 97 3.62 14.17 12.80
CA GLY A 97 3.17 15.51 13.16
C GLY A 97 1.87 15.46 13.96
N GLY A 98 1.67 16.44 14.85
CA GLY A 98 0.54 16.44 15.78
C GLY A 98 0.66 15.36 16.86
N GLU A 99 -0.40 14.58 17.07
CA GLU A 99 -0.53 13.56 18.14
C GLU A 99 0.31 12.28 17.91
N ARG A 100 0.83 12.07 16.70
CA ARG A 100 1.64 10.89 16.37
C ARG A 100 3.10 11.13 16.72
N THR A 101 3.52 10.53 17.83
CA THR A 101 4.91 10.52 18.31
C THR A 101 5.56 9.17 18.06
N LEU A 102 6.89 9.18 17.93
CA LEU A 102 7.70 7.97 17.99
C LEU A 102 7.76 7.49 19.47
N PRO A 103 7.81 6.17 19.75
CA PRO A 103 8.00 5.07 18.81
C PRO A 103 6.80 4.80 17.89
N HIS A 104 7.05 4.58 16.60
CA HIS A 104 6.01 4.30 15.59
C HIS A 104 6.17 2.87 15.07
N ALA A 105 5.12 2.06 15.18
CA ALA A 105 5.12 0.71 14.64
C ALA A 105 4.99 0.71 13.11
N PHE A 106 5.71 -0.18 12.44
CA PHE A 106 5.62 -0.42 11.01
C PHE A 106 5.40 -1.90 10.70
N GLU A 107 4.81 -2.15 9.53
CA GLU A 107 4.66 -3.48 8.94
C GLU A 107 4.90 -3.39 7.43
N LEU A 108 5.78 -4.24 6.92
CA LEU A 108 6.21 -4.30 5.53
C LEU A 108 5.93 -5.70 5.01
N CYS A 109 5.03 -5.80 4.05
CA CYS A 109 4.61 -7.08 3.45
C CYS A 109 5.20 -7.23 2.05
N THR A 110 5.78 -8.38 1.75
CA THR A 110 6.29 -8.74 0.41
C THR A 110 5.90 -10.17 0.07
N ASP A 111 5.80 -10.47 -1.23
CA ASP A 111 5.61 -11.83 -1.71
C ASP A 111 6.80 -12.72 -1.34
N ALA A 112 6.52 -13.96 -0.93
CA ALA A 112 7.54 -14.91 -0.46
C ALA A 112 8.49 -15.38 -1.58
N ASP A 113 8.05 -15.35 -2.84
CA ASP A 113 8.85 -15.70 -4.01
C ASP A 113 9.95 -14.66 -4.32
N LYS A 114 9.78 -13.42 -3.85
CA LYS A 114 10.81 -12.37 -3.91
C LYS A 114 11.89 -12.52 -2.83
N VAL A 115 11.71 -13.43 -1.87
CA VAL A 115 12.63 -13.64 -0.75
C VAL A 115 13.49 -14.89 -1.00
N SER A 116 14.76 -14.68 -1.29
CA SER A 116 15.77 -15.72 -1.47
C SER A 116 16.56 -15.95 -0.18
N ARG A 117 16.78 -17.23 0.18
CA ARG A 117 17.55 -17.60 1.38
C ARG A 117 19.02 -17.13 1.35
N HIS A 118 19.58 -16.87 0.17
CA HIS A 118 20.97 -16.45 0.00
C HIS A 118 21.14 -14.93 -0.13
N ALA A 119 20.04 -14.19 -0.28
CA ALA A 119 20.07 -12.74 -0.36
C ALA A 119 20.27 -12.12 1.04
N ARG A 120 20.46 -10.80 1.06
CA ARG A 120 20.62 -10.02 2.28
C ARG A 120 19.54 -8.95 2.29
N TYR A 121 18.77 -8.89 3.37
CA TYR A 121 17.67 -7.95 3.51
C TYR A 121 17.91 -7.02 4.69
N GLN A 122 17.51 -5.76 4.53
CA GLN A 122 17.63 -4.75 5.57
C GLN A 122 16.38 -3.88 5.64
N VAL A 123 16.08 -3.39 6.84
CA VAL A 123 15.12 -2.31 7.06
C VAL A 123 15.86 -0.98 7.10
N SER A 124 15.36 0.02 6.36
CA SER A 124 15.82 1.40 6.45
C SER A 124 14.66 2.34 6.75
N ALA A 125 14.89 3.33 7.59
CA ALA A 125 13.93 4.38 7.86
C ALA A 125 14.55 5.75 7.62
N ARG A 126 13.77 6.65 7.03
CA ARG A 126 14.12 8.07 6.85
C ARG A 126 12.94 8.96 7.20
N ILE A 127 13.25 10.11 7.79
CA ILE A 127 12.29 11.15 8.11
C ILE A 127 12.67 12.39 7.31
N THR A 128 11.73 12.92 6.54
CA THR A 128 11.88 14.19 5.81
C THR A 128 10.94 15.25 6.36
N ASP A 129 11.22 16.52 6.08
CA ASP A 129 10.22 17.58 6.23
C ASP A 129 9.18 17.52 5.09
N ARG A 130 8.25 18.49 5.12
CA ARG A 130 7.19 18.64 4.11
C ARG A 130 7.71 18.99 2.71
N ASP A 131 8.93 19.51 2.61
CA ASP A 131 9.58 19.92 1.36
C ASP A 131 10.51 18.80 0.84
N GLY A 132 10.56 17.66 1.53
CA GLY A 132 11.38 16.51 1.18
C GLY A 132 12.84 16.60 1.64
N ARG A 133 13.21 17.59 2.46
CA ARG A 133 14.55 17.71 3.01
C ARG A 133 14.72 16.64 4.09
N LEU A 134 15.80 15.88 4.00
CA LEU A 134 16.12 14.85 4.97
C LEU A 134 16.34 15.47 6.35
N LEU A 135 15.72 14.92 7.38
CA LEU A 135 15.90 15.33 8.77
C LEU A 135 16.69 14.27 9.53
N MET A 136 16.29 13.00 9.39
CA MET A 136 16.91 11.87 10.08
C MET A 136 16.87 10.60 9.21
N LEU A 137 17.82 9.69 9.44
CA LEU A 137 17.89 8.39 8.77
C LEU A 137 18.46 7.29 9.67
N THR A 138 18.24 6.03 9.34
CA THR A 138 18.94 4.89 9.97
C THR A 138 20.40 4.86 9.52
N ALA A 139 21.34 5.06 10.44
CA ALA A 139 22.78 4.99 10.15
C ALA A 139 23.39 3.59 10.37
N ASP A 140 22.75 2.76 11.19
CA ASP A 140 23.18 1.39 11.46
C ASP A 140 22.46 0.40 10.52
N ALA A 141 23.02 -0.80 10.38
CA ALA A 141 22.40 -1.88 9.61
C ALA A 141 21.36 -2.64 10.45
N TYR A 142 20.15 -2.80 9.89
CA TYR A 142 19.06 -3.56 10.51
C TYR A 142 18.70 -4.78 9.65
N PRO A 143 19.49 -5.87 9.72
CA PRO A 143 19.27 -7.07 8.91
C PRO A 143 17.98 -7.79 9.31
N VAL A 144 17.29 -8.39 8.34
CA VAL A 144 16.05 -9.15 8.55
C VAL A 144 15.96 -10.38 7.64
N LEU A 145 15.03 -11.29 7.96
CA LEU A 145 14.57 -12.45 7.17
C LEU A 145 15.57 -13.59 6.95
N THR A 146 16.87 -13.30 6.82
CA THR A 146 17.89 -14.26 6.36
C THR A 146 19.15 -14.17 7.22
N GLN A 147 20.08 -15.12 7.05
CA GLN A 147 21.34 -15.15 7.81
C GLN A 147 21.13 -15.17 9.34
N GLY A 148 20.04 -15.82 9.79
CA GLY A 148 19.65 -15.87 11.21
C GLY A 148 18.99 -14.59 11.73
N ALA A 149 18.79 -13.58 10.89
CA ALA A 149 18.12 -12.34 11.28
C ALA A 149 16.60 -12.53 11.44
N PRO A 150 15.97 -11.86 12.42
CA PRO A 150 14.54 -11.99 12.67
C PRO A 150 13.70 -11.30 11.60
N ALA A 151 12.39 -11.58 11.60
CA ALA A 151 11.39 -10.80 10.84
C ALA A 151 10.83 -9.61 11.65
N HIS A 152 11.33 -9.38 12.87
CA HIS A 152 10.95 -8.26 13.72
C HIS A 152 12.19 -7.49 14.15
N VAL A 153 12.23 -6.18 13.90
CA VAL A 153 13.37 -5.34 14.25
C VAL A 153 12.95 -3.90 14.58
N ASP A 154 13.39 -3.43 15.75
CA ASP A 154 13.27 -2.03 16.13
C ASP A 154 14.45 -1.23 15.57
N VAL A 155 14.16 -0.11 14.89
CA VAL A 155 15.15 0.71 14.18
C VAL A 155 15.23 2.11 14.79
N THR A 156 16.45 2.63 14.92
CA THR A 156 16.69 3.98 15.47
C THR A 156 17.19 4.88 14.35
N VAL A 157 16.51 6.01 14.14
CA VAL A 157 17.00 7.05 13.23
C VAL A 157 17.99 7.97 13.95
N ARG A 158 18.87 8.62 13.19
CA ARG A 158 19.82 9.62 13.68
C ARG A 158 19.71 10.89 12.83
N PRO A 159 19.90 12.09 13.41
CA PRO A 159 20.06 13.31 12.65
C PRO A 159 21.23 13.21 11.68
N ILE A 160 21.13 13.94 10.57
CA ILE A 160 22.28 14.17 9.70
C ILE A 160 23.33 14.97 10.50
N GLY A 161 24.53 14.41 10.64
CA GLY A 161 25.65 15.12 11.25
C GLY A 161 26.02 16.34 10.41
N HIS A 162 26.21 17.47 11.08
CA HIS A 162 26.78 18.70 10.52
C HIS A 162 28.24 18.85 10.97
#